data_AF-A0A090QZY2-F1
#
_entry.id   AF-A0A090QZY2-F1
#
_cell.length_a   1.000
_cell.length_b   1.000
_cell.length_c   1.000
_cell.angle_alpha   90.00
_cell.angle_beta   90.00
_cell.angle_gamma   90.00
#
_symmetry.space_group_name_H-M   'P 1'
#
loop_
_entity.id
_entity.type
_entity.pdbx_description
1 polymer ?
#
loop_
_entity_poly.entity_id
_entity_poly.type
_entity_poly.pdbx_seq_one_letter_code
_entity_poly.pdbx_strand_id
1 'polypeptide(L)'
;MLKTKLNVSRRAAGFTLLEVLVAIAVFSMLSLSAYQVLNGVQRSNAQSLEHNARLQEIQRAMVMMDNDFRQIVARKTRNLGETASDKLLQSSEYLLDSSSDGILFTRLGWQNPQEMFRAGKC
;
A
#
# COMPACT_ATOMS: atom_id res chain seq x y z
N MET A 1 -69.99 -15.44 -51.00
CA MET A 1 -70.35 -14.69 -49.78
C MET A 1 -69.06 -14.17 -49.14
N LEU A 2 -68.88 -12.84 -49.11
CA LEU A 2 -67.64 -12.19 -48.67
C LEU A 2 -67.45 -12.27 -47.15
N LYS A 3 -66.24 -12.65 -46.71
CA LYS A 3 -65.77 -12.47 -45.33
C LYS A 3 -65.32 -11.02 -45.15
N THR A 4 -66.05 -10.23 -44.38
CA THR A 4 -65.64 -8.87 -43.98
C THR A 4 -64.57 -8.96 -42.88
N LYS A 5 -63.34 -8.52 -43.19
CA LYS A 5 -62.31 -8.30 -42.17
C LYS A 5 -62.62 -7.00 -41.44
N LEU A 6 -62.98 -7.09 -40.15
CA LEU A 6 -63.06 -5.94 -39.25
C LEU A 6 -61.64 -5.45 -38.94
N ASN A 7 -61.29 -4.28 -39.46
CA ASN A 7 -60.00 -3.65 -39.20
C ASN A 7 -60.09 -2.87 -37.88
N VAL A 8 -59.66 -3.51 -36.79
CA VAL A 8 -59.58 -2.86 -35.47
C VAL A 8 -58.34 -1.97 -35.45
N SER A 9 -58.53 -0.68 -35.72
CA SER A 9 -57.51 0.34 -35.48
C SER A 9 -57.28 0.46 -33.98
N ARG A 10 -56.16 -0.06 -33.49
CA ARG A 10 -55.72 0.16 -32.10
C ARG A 10 -55.33 1.63 -31.95
N ARG A 11 -56.08 2.39 -31.15
CA ARG A 11 -55.64 3.71 -30.69
C ARG A 11 -54.33 3.53 -29.91
N ALA A 12 -53.23 4.07 -30.43
CA ALA A 12 -52.00 4.18 -29.68
C ALA A 12 -52.22 5.18 -28.54
N ALA A 13 -52.22 4.69 -27.30
CA ALA A 13 -52.19 5.56 -26.12
C ALA A 13 -50.75 6.10 -25.97
N GLY A 14 -50.62 7.43 -25.91
CA GLY A 14 -49.35 8.08 -25.59
C GLY A 14 -49.05 8.04 -24.10
N PHE A 15 -47.79 8.25 -23.72
CA PHE A 15 -47.38 8.37 -22.32
C PHE A 15 -47.97 9.64 -21.71
N THR A 16 -48.41 9.54 -20.46
CA THR A 16 -48.80 10.71 -19.67
C THR A 16 -47.56 11.43 -19.13
N LEU A 17 -47.71 12.72 -18.84
CA LEU A 17 -46.66 13.49 -18.18
C LEU A 17 -46.28 12.87 -16.82
N LEU A 18 -47.28 12.33 -16.11
CA LEU A 18 -47.10 11.72 -14.80
C LEU A 18 -46.21 10.46 -14.88
N GLU A 19 -46.40 9.59 -15.87
CA GLU A 19 -45.56 8.40 -16.04
C GLU A 19 -44.10 8.75 -16.30
N VAL A 20 -43.83 9.74 -17.15
CA VAL A 20 -42.46 10.16 -17.44
C VAL A 20 -41.81 10.78 -16.19
N LEU A 21 -42.56 11.57 -15.42
CA LEU A 21 -42.07 12.17 -14.18
C LEU A 21 -41.72 11.09 -13.14
N VAL A 22 -42.61 10.11 -12.94
CA VAL A 22 -42.35 8.99 -12.02
C VAL A 22 -41.16 8.15 -12.50
N ALA A 23 -41.06 7.88 -13.81
CA ALA A 23 -39.93 7.12 -14.37
C ALA A 23 -38.60 7.83 -14.12
N ILE A 24 -38.53 9.14 -14.37
CA ILE A 24 -37.31 9.94 -14.12
C ILE A 24 -37.01 10.02 -12.62
N ALA A 25 -38.04 10.17 -11.77
CA ALA A 25 -37.86 10.19 -10.31
C ALA A 25 -37.22 8.89 -9.81
N VAL A 26 -37.79 7.73 -10.17
CA VAL A 26 -37.23 6.43 -9.78
C VAL A 26 -35.84 6.22 -10.38
N PHE A 27 -35.65 6.54 -11.66
CA PHE A 27 -34.35 6.40 -12.32
C PHE A 27 -33.26 7.26 -11.66
N SER A 28 -33.59 8.50 -11.28
CA SER A 28 -32.67 9.41 -10.60
C SER A 28 -32.26 8.89 -9.21
N MET A 29 -33.22 8.34 -8.45
CA MET A 29 -32.95 7.74 -7.14
C MET A 29 -32.05 6.51 -7.24
N LEU A 30 -32.32 5.64 -8.22
CA LEU A 30 -31.49 4.46 -8.47
C LEU A 30 -30.07 4.85 -8.89
N SER A 31 -29.95 5.83 -9.80
CA SER A 31 -28.67 6.35 -10.27
C SER A 31 -27.84 6.95 -9.13
N LEU A 32 -28.47 7.74 -8.26
CA LEU A 32 -27.81 8.32 -7.09
C LEU A 32 -27.37 7.25 -6.09
N SER A 33 -28.22 6.24 -5.85
CA SER A 33 -27.90 5.12 -4.95
C SER A 33 -26.70 4.32 -5.46
N ALA A 34 -26.68 4.01 -6.76
CA ALA A 34 -25.54 3.33 -7.39
C ALA A 34 -24.25 4.16 -7.28
N TYR A 35 -24.34 5.47 -7.48
CA TYR A 35 -23.21 6.38 -7.31
C TYR A 35 -22.68 6.40 -5.87
N GLN A 36 -23.56 6.39 -4.87
CA GLN A 36 -23.15 6.33 -3.46
C GLN A 36 -22.36 5.06 -3.13
N VAL A 37 -22.80 3.90 -3.63
CA VAL A 37 -22.08 2.63 -3.42
C VAL A 37 -20.68 2.69 -4.05
N LEU A 38 -20.57 3.19 -5.29
CA LEU A 38 -19.28 3.32 -5.96
C LEU A 38 -18.32 4.24 -5.19
N ASN A 39 -18.79 5.40 -4.72
CA ASN A 39 -17.98 6.30 -3.90
C ASN A 39 -17.56 5.65 -2.58
N GLY A 40 -18.46 4.88 -1.95
CA GLY A 40 -18.15 4.13 -0.73
C GLY A 40 -17.00 3.14 -0.95
N VAL A 41 -17.05 2.37 -2.04
CA VAL A 41 -15.99 1.43 -2.43
C VAL A 41 -14.68 2.16 -2.73
N GLN A 42 -14.72 3.26 -3.49
CA GLN A 42 -13.52 4.03 -3.81
C GLN A 42 -12.84 4.60 -2.55
N ARG A 43 -13.62 5.17 -1.63
CA ARG A 43 -13.11 5.69 -0.35
C ARG A 43 -12.53 4.58 0.52
N SER A 44 -13.23 3.44 0.62
CA SER A 44 -12.75 2.28 1.38
C SER A 44 -11.45 1.73 0.79
N ASN A 45 -11.33 1.68 -0.54
CA ASN A 45 -10.09 1.27 -1.21
C ASN A 45 -8.95 2.24 -0.90
N ALA A 46 -9.18 3.56 -1.00
CA ALA A 46 -8.17 4.57 -0.66
C ALA A 46 -7.65 4.43 0.78
N GLN A 47 -8.54 4.26 1.76
CA GLN A 47 -8.16 4.01 3.16
C GLN A 47 -7.39 2.69 3.32
N SER A 48 -7.85 1.64 2.64
CA SER A 48 -7.19 0.33 2.68
C SER A 48 -5.77 0.39 2.10
N LEU A 49 -5.56 1.14 1.02
CA LEU A 49 -4.25 1.33 0.40
C LEU A 49 -3.28 2.06 1.34
N GLU A 50 -3.74 3.12 2.00
CA GLU A 50 -2.94 3.87 2.98
C GLU A 50 -2.50 2.98 4.15
N HIS A 51 -3.44 2.23 4.74
CA HIS A 51 -3.13 1.29 5.81
C HIS A 51 -2.17 0.18 5.36
N ASN A 52 -2.36 -0.37 4.16
CA ASN A 52 -1.44 -1.36 3.60
C ASN A 52 -0.04 -0.80 3.40
N ALA A 53 0.09 0.43 2.89
CA ALA A 53 1.39 1.06 2.68
C ALA A 53 2.17 1.20 4.00
N ARG A 54 1.50 1.62 5.08
CA ARG A 54 2.11 1.73 6.40
C ARG A 54 2.54 0.36 6.96
N LEU A 55 1.73 -0.67 6.80
CA LEU A 55 2.09 -2.02 7.22
C LEU A 55 3.28 -2.58 6.43
N GLN A 56 3.32 -2.33 5.12
CA GLN A 56 4.44 -2.73 4.27
C GLN A 56 5.74 -2.04 4.66
N GLU A 57 5.70 -0.75 5.03
CA GLU A 57 6.85 -0.01 5.52
C GLU A 57 7.43 -0.66 6.79
N ILE A 58 6.56 -0.97 7.76
CA ILE A 58 6.95 -1.64 9.01
C ILE A 58 7.51 -3.04 8.72
N GLN A 59 6.85 -3.82 7.86
CA GLN A 59 7.32 -5.15 7.50
C GLN A 59 8.70 -5.10 6.83
N ARG A 60 8.93 -4.15 5.93
CA ARG A 60 10.24 -3.96 5.30
C ARG A 60 11.31 -3.60 6.32
N ALA A 61 11.01 -2.69 7.24
CA ALA A 61 11.92 -2.32 8.32
C ALA A 61 12.26 -3.54 9.20
N MET A 62 11.26 -4.34 9.58
CA MET A 62 11.44 -5.56 10.37
C MET A 62 12.31 -6.61 9.65
N VAL A 63 12.09 -6.83 8.35
CA VAL A 63 12.91 -7.76 7.55
C VAL A 63 14.34 -7.26 7.42
N MET A 64 14.55 -5.95 7.24
CA MET A 64 15.89 -5.37 7.20
C MET A 64 16.61 -5.57 8.53
N MET A 65 15.93 -5.25 9.64
CA MET A 65 16.48 -5.46 10.99
C MET A 65 16.78 -6.93 11.27
N ASP A 66 15.86 -7.86 10.99
CA ASP A 66 16.06 -9.30 11.20
C ASP A 66 17.27 -9.82 10.42
N ASN A 67 17.43 -9.40 9.16
CA ASN A 67 18.60 -9.76 8.35
C ASN A 67 19.90 -9.23 8.98
N ASP A 68 19.92 -7.97 9.43
CA ASP A 68 21.11 -7.39 10.04
C ASP A 68 21.47 -8.07 11.37
N PHE A 69 20.47 -8.33 12.23
CA PHE A 69 20.67 -8.99 13.53
C PHE A 69 21.11 -10.46 13.38
N ARG A 70 20.54 -11.20 12.42
CA ARG A 70 20.95 -12.59 12.15
C ARG A 70 22.38 -12.72 11.64
N GLN A 71 22.88 -11.68 10.97
CA GLN A 71 24.22 -11.68 10.38
C GLN A 71 25.27 -11.09 11.33
N ILE A 72 24.92 -10.75 12.57
CA ILE A 72 25.87 -10.20 13.55
C ILE A 72 27.04 -11.15 13.76
N VAL A 73 28.24 -10.59 13.77
CA VAL A 73 29.47 -11.30 14.13
C VAL A 73 30.27 -10.57 15.18
N ALA A 74 30.88 -11.37 16.06
CA ALA A 74 31.83 -10.92 17.06
C ALA A 74 33.19 -10.54 16.41
N ARG A 75 33.22 -9.41 15.69
CA ARG A 75 34.44 -8.83 15.12
C ARG A 75 34.74 -7.49 15.78
N LYS A 76 35.96 -7.33 16.28
CA LYS A 76 36.48 -6.04 16.76
C LYS A 76 36.63 -5.08 15.58
N THR A 77 36.06 -3.89 15.71
CA THR A 77 36.13 -2.84 14.68
C THR A 77 37.03 -1.71 15.19
N ARG A 78 37.70 -1.03 14.26
CA ARG A 78 38.36 0.24 14.56
C ARG A 78 37.41 1.35 14.15
N ASN A 79 36.93 2.10 15.13
CA ASN A 79 36.27 3.38 14.84
C ASN A 79 37.34 4.38 14.43
N LEU A 80 36.97 5.26 13.49
CA LEU A 80 37.83 6.16 12.73
C LEU A 80 38.76 7.00 13.64
N GLY A 81 40.00 6.56 13.85
CA GLY A 81 41.03 7.28 14.60
C GLY A 81 41.41 6.71 15.98
N GLU A 82 40.70 5.69 16.47
CA GLU A 82 40.98 5.08 17.80
C GLU A 82 41.61 3.68 17.71
N THR A 83 42.14 3.21 18.84
CA THR A 83 42.60 1.82 19.02
C THR A 83 41.43 0.86 18.83
N ALA A 84 41.70 -0.37 18.38
CA ALA A 84 40.65 -1.35 18.11
C ALA A 84 39.77 -1.53 19.36
N SER A 85 38.49 -1.18 19.24
CA SER A 85 37.52 -1.31 20.32
C SER A 85 37.33 -2.79 20.63
N ASP A 86 37.49 -3.14 21.91
CA ASP A 86 37.18 -4.49 22.41
C ASP A 86 35.66 -4.75 22.49
N LYS A 87 34.85 -3.72 22.26
CA LYS A 87 33.39 -3.81 22.29
C LYS A 87 32.87 -4.38 20.98
N LEU A 88 32.23 -5.54 21.07
CA LEU A 88 31.59 -6.23 19.94
C LEU A 88 30.24 -5.63 19.56
N LEU A 89 29.55 -5.04 20.53
CA LEU A 89 28.30 -4.28 20.38
C LEU A 89 28.48 -2.95 21.10
N GLN A 90 28.14 -1.85 20.44
CA GLN A 90 28.15 -0.51 21.03
C GLN A 90 26.72 0.03 21.04
N SER A 91 26.23 0.41 22.22
CA SER A 91 24.93 1.05 22.41
C SER A 91 25.16 2.27 23.29
N SER A 92 24.82 3.46 22.81
CA SER A 92 24.89 4.69 23.61
C SER A 92 23.95 5.76 23.06
N GLU A 93 23.55 6.67 23.95
CA GLU A 93 22.82 7.87 23.59
C GLU A 93 23.66 8.71 22.61
N TYR A 94 23.00 9.27 21.60
CA TYR A 94 23.60 10.08 20.52
C TYR A 94 24.63 9.37 19.63
N LEU A 95 24.69 8.03 19.65
CA LEU A 95 25.57 7.27 18.77
C LEU A 95 25.14 7.45 17.30
N LEU A 96 26.10 7.72 16.40
CA LEU A 96 25.86 8.00 14.97
C LEU A 96 24.93 9.21 14.72
N ASP A 97 24.99 10.24 15.58
CA ASP A 97 24.12 11.42 15.50
C ASP A 97 22.62 11.05 15.63
N SER A 98 22.34 9.93 16.32
CA SER A 98 20.98 9.55 16.71
C SER A 98 20.40 10.59 17.66
N SER A 99 19.11 10.90 17.53
CA SER A 99 18.42 11.76 18.48
C SER A 99 18.17 11.09 19.85
N SER A 100 18.45 9.80 19.97
CA SER A 100 18.28 9.00 21.19
C SER A 100 19.36 7.92 21.25
N ASP A 101 19.01 6.68 21.58
CA ASP A 101 19.96 5.57 21.53
C ASP A 101 20.29 5.18 20.09
N GLY A 102 21.56 4.91 19.84
CA GLY A 102 22.03 4.25 18.63
C GLY A 102 22.73 2.95 18.97
N ILE A 103 22.61 1.96 18.09
CA ILE A 103 23.27 0.66 18.19
C ILE A 103 24.21 0.49 17.00
N LEU A 104 25.46 0.11 17.26
CA LEU A 104 26.46 -0.20 16.26
C LEU A 104 27.01 -1.61 16.49
N PHE A 105 27.05 -2.39 15.41
CA PHE A 105 27.58 -3.75 15.40
C PHE A 105 28.19 -4.10 14.04
N THR A 106 28.99 -5.16 14.00
CA THR A 106 29.50 -5.72 12.73
C THR A 106 28.65 -6.90 12.29
N ARG A 107 28.33 -6.95 10.99
CA ARG A 107 27.67 -8.10 10.37
C ARG A 107 28.49 -8.73 9.24
N LEU A 108 28.25 -10.00 8.96
CA LEU A 108 28.73 -10.66 7.76
C LEU A 108 28.00 -10.06 6.57
N GLY A 109 28.71 -9.33 5.71
CA GLY A 109 28.11 -8.71 4.53
C GLY A 109 27.41 -9.71 3.60
N TRP A 110 26.62 -9.18 2.68
CA TRP A 110 25.97 -9.97 1.62
C TRP A 110 27.03 -10.54 0.66
N GLN A 111 26.71 -11.64 -0.05
CA GLN A 111 27.50 -12.07 -1.20
C GLN A 111 27.58 -10.90 -2.17
N ASN A 112 28.80 -10.41 -2.42
CA ASN A 112 29.01 -9.22 -3.23
C ASN A 112 28.93 -9.60 -4.72
N PRO A 113 27.81 -9.36 -5.41
CA PRO A 113 27.62 -9.82 -6.79
C PRO A 113 28.49 -9.03 -7.76
N GLN A 114 29.03 -7.89 -7.33
CA GLN A 114 29.85 -7.00 -8.14
C GLN A 114 31.36 -7.19 -7.93
N GLU A 115 31.79 -8.20 -7.16
CA GLU A 115 33.22 -8.52 -6.90
C GLU A 115 34.07 -7.29 -6.50
N MET A 116 33.44 -6.24 -5.94
CA MET A 116 34.19 -5.11 -5.39
C MET A 116 35.02 -5.62 -4.22
N PHE A 117 36.34 -5.64 -4.42
CA PHE A 117 37.28 -6.18 -3.46
C PHE A 117 37.03 -5.65 -2.05
N ARG A 118 37.13 -6.55 -1.06
CA ARG A 118 37.21 -6.17 0.34
C ARG A 118 38.35 -5.17 0.49
N ALA A 119 38.07 -4.03 1.12
CA ALA A 119 39.07 -3.01 1.43
C ALA A 119 40.33 -3.71 1.97
N GLY A 120 41.40 -3.59 1.19
CA GLY A 120 42.71 -4.13 1.51
C GLY A 120 43.11 -3.65 2.88
N LYS A 121 43.67 -4.57 3.67
CA LYS A 121 44.42 -4.20 4.86
C LYS A 121 45.56 -3.28 4.40
N CYS A 122 45.60 -2.07 4.94
CA CYS A 122 46.84 -1.33 5.11
C CYS A 122 47.42 -1.70 6.47
#